data_AF-A0A1B8J9E8-F1
#
_entry.id   AF-A0A1B8J9E8-F1
#
_cell.length_a   1.000
_cell.length_b   1.000
_cell.length_c   1.000
_cell.angle_alpha   90.00
_cell.angle_beta   90.00
_cell.angle_gamma   90.00
#
_symmetry.space_group_name_H-M   'P 1'
#
loop_
_entity.id
_entity.type
_entity.pdbx_description
1 polymer ?
#
loop_
_entity_poly.entity_id
_entity_poly.type
_entity_poly.pdbx_seq_one_letter_code
_entity_poly.pdbx_strand_id
1 'polypeptide(L)'
;MSRWNFNVDEINTLLDELKANLDNEALQNVVDINAIQEISKAKEITAFIESYIKIINPNLVAPTLGQNIKSEFNNVITHLRTFISNANQIISMENANDCLANIMSFLTQNSYIKLGKINTKTIPDLISAYESNIKESLERLDFAKYEKQMEDIREKYSQICEDTEEKVSISTIVEETKDEILNQAKEIQEKYNAICIDSEDENQVSLYTQITNYKDNSSSDAAEIHNKLEEITQQVKDLQDFYIKVYGEISESGEKSGLKNEVENLKSELEAYKEQQKKDIEEYIEVQKATFEKYEEEQKQTINKLLGGATNANLGFSYVESKKSYDETIKFWTIVFICSVLGIACVSAIPMILFIPKVNEWFGLSIYFQNTNMDYSYILTSMIRTLPFYISFAWIAIFAGNRRSEARRLQEEYRHKETITKAYNGYKGEIGDMPDGKREELLQQLMQNLVEMTKENPKKPR
;
A
#
# COMPACT_ATOMS: atom_id res chain seq x y z
N MET A 1 -134.49 6.65 -47.36
CA MET A 1 -134.04 6.84 -45.97
C MET A 1 -135.03 6.19 -45.03
N SER A 2 -134.73 4.97 -44.58
CA SER A 2 -135.39 4.38 -43.41
C SER A 2 -134.85 5.12 -42.18
N ARG A 3 -135.73 5.65 -41.32
CA ARG A 3 -135.37 6.31 -40.05
C ARG A 3 -134.88 5.33 -38.96
N TRP A 4 -134.72 4.04 -39.31
CA TRP A 4 -134.38 2.97 -38.39
C TRP A 4 -133.05 2.32 -38.82
N ASN A 5 -132.03 2.50 -37.99
CA ASN A 5 -130.60 2.34 -38.33
C ASN A 5 -129.99 1.00 -37.87
N PHE A 6 -130.80 -0.05 -37.69
CA PHE A 6 -130.31 -1.38 -37.29
C PHE A 6 -130.11 -2.26 -38.53
N ASN A 7 -128.88 -2.29 -39.06
CA ASN A 7 -128.51 -3.08 -40.22
C ASN A 7 -128.01 -4.47 -39.79
N VAL A 8 -128.88 -5.48 -39.87
CA VAL A 8 -128.57 -6.85 -39.43
C VAL A 8 -127.48 -7.48 -40.28
N ASP A 9 -127.45 -7.23 -41.58
CA ASP A 9 -126.49 -7.83 -42.51
C ASP A 9 -125.07 -7.37 -42.20
N GLU A 10 -124.92 -6.10 -41.81
CA GLU A 10 -123.64 -5.52 -41.40
C GLU A 10 -123.15 -6.09 -40.06
N ILE A 11 -124.05 -6.30 -39.09
CA ILE A 11 -123.71 -6.94 -37.81
C ILE A 11 -123.34 -8.41 -38.02
N ASN A 12 -124.05 -9.13 -38.89
CA ASN A 12 -123.70 -10.52 -39.23
C ASN A 12 -122.31 -10.61 -39.90
N THR A 13 -121.97 -9.64 -40.76
CA THR A 13 -120.64 -9.58 -41.38
C THR A 13 -119.54 -9.42 -40.33
N LEU A 14 -119.73 -8.54 -39.34
CA LEU A 14 -118.79 -8.34 -38.23
C LEU A 14 -118.70 -9.56 -37.31
N LEU A 15 -119.81 -10.26 -37.11
CA LEU A 15 -119.86 -11.49 -36.33
C LEU A 15 -119.09 -12.62 -37.02
N ASP A 16 -119.22 -12.74 -38.35
CA ASP A 16 -118.45 -13.70 -39.14
C ASP A 16 -116.95 -13.37 -39.13
N GLU A 17 -116.58 -12.09 -39.22
CA GLU A 17 -115.19 -11.64 -39.07
C GLU A 17 -114.64 -11.95 -37.67
N LEU A 18 -115.43 -11.73 -36.62
CA LEU A 18 -115.06 -12.07 -35.25
C LEU A 18 -114.79 -13.58 -35.09
N LYS A 19 -115.67 -14.43 -35.61
CA LYS A 19 -115.50 -15.88 -35.59
C LYS A 19 -114.24 -16.33 -36.31
N ALA A 20 -113.99 -15.79 -37.50
CA ALA A 20 -112.77 -16.08 -38.26
C ALA A 20 -111.50 -15.70 -37.48
N ASN A 21 -111.52 -14.60 -36.73
CA ASN A 21 -110.41 -14.22 -35.86
C ASN A 21 -110.28 -15.14 -34.64
N LEU A 22 -111.38 -15.59 -34.04
CA LEU A 22 -111.38 -16.52 -32.89
C LEU A 22 -110.95 -17.95 -33.26
N ASP A 23 -111.08 -18.34 -34.54
CA ASP A 23 -110.63 -19.63 -35.05
C ASP A 23 -109.21 -19.59 -35.65
N ASN A 24 -108.51 -18.46 -35.53
CA ASN A 24 -107.14 -18.30 -35.97
C ASN A 24 -106.19 -19.31 -35.29
N GLU A 25 -105.31 -19.93 -36.07
CA GLU A 25 -104.34 -20.94 -35.62
C GLU A 25 -103.41 -20.43 -34.50
N ALA A 26 -103.09 -19.13 -34.49
CA ALA A 26 -102.27 -18.53 -33.45
C ALA A 26 -102.92 -18.61 -32.05
N LEU A 27 -104.26 -18.54 -31.98
CA LEU A 27 -105.00 -18.66 -30.72
C LEU A 27 -105.07 -20.11 -30.22
N GLN A 28 -104.93 -21.11 -31.12
CA GLN A 28 -104.92 -22.53 -30.75
C GLN A 28 -103.59 -22.96 -30.11
N ASN A 29 -102.52 -22.22 -30.35
CA ASN A 29 -101.16 -22.53 -29.88
C ASN A 29 -100.76 -21.80 -28.58
N VAL A 30 -101.72 -21.12 -27.92
CA VAL A 30 -101.49 -20.43 -26.65
C VAL A 30 -101.33 -21.46 -25.52
N VAL A 31 -100.28 -21.32 -24.71
CA VAL A 31 -99.94 -22.27 -23.62
C VAL A 31 -100.37 -21.74 -22.25
N ASP A 32 -100.61 -20.43 -22.10
CA ASP A 32 -100.99 -19.83 -20.83
C ASP A 32 -102.45 -20.18 -20.44
N ILE A 33 -102.63 -20.75 -19.24
CA ILE A 33 -103.91 -21.28 -18.76
C ILE A 33 -104.96 -20.15 -18.63
N ASN A 34 -104.55 -18.97 -18.17
CA ASN A 34 -105.47 -17.84 -18.00
C ASN A 34 -105.92 -17.29 -19.36
N ALA A 35 -105.00 -17.16 -20.31
CA ALA A 35 -105.33 -16.78 -21.69
C ALA A 35 -106.26 -17.79 -22.38
N ILE A 36 -106.06 -19.10 -22.18
CA ILE A 36 -106.95 -20.16 -22.73
C ILE A 36 -108.38 -20.02 -22.17
N GLN A 37 -108.52 -19.71 -20.88
CA GLN A 37 -109.82 -19.48 -20.25
C GLN A 37 -110.54 -18.27 -20.85
N GLU A 38 -109.82 -17.15 -21.03
CA GLU A 38 -110.40 -15.93 -21.62
C GLU A 38 -110.77 -16.12 -23.11
N ILE A 39 -109.97 -16.87 -23.89
CA ILE A 39 -110.31 -17.24 -25.29
C ILE A 39 -111.59 -18.09 -25.34
N SER A 40 -111.72 -19.06 -24.43
CA SER A 40 -112.90 -19.93 -24.36
C SER A 40 -114.17 -19.13 -24.04
N LYS A 41 -114.08 -18.19 -23.08
CA LYS A 41 -115.15 -17.26 -22.71
C LYS A 41 -115.58 -16.37 -23.88
N ALA A 42 -114.63 -15.88 -24.69
CA ALA A 42 -114.94 -15.08 -25.87
C ALA A 42 -115.73 -15.87 -26.94
N LYS A 43 -115.35 -17.13 -27.18
CA LYS A 43 -116.08 -18.02 -28.10
C LYS A 43 -117.50 -18.28 -27.63
N GLU A 44 -117.69 -18.51 -26.33
CA GLU A 44 -119.01 -18.72 -25.73
C GLU A 44 -119.92 -17.49 -25.85
N ILE A 45 -119.43 -16.31 -25.46
CA ILE A 45 -120.20 -15.06 -25.55
C ILE A 45 -120.56 -14.74 -27.01
N THR A 46 -119.64 -14.99 -27.95
CA THR A 46 -119.87 -14.79 -29.39
C THR A 46 -121.00 -15.69 -29.92
N ALA A 47 -121.03 -16.97 -29.53
CA ALA A 47 -122.10 -17.90 -29.89
C ALA A 47 -123.46 -17.49 -29.30
N PHE A 48 -123.47 -16.91 -28.10
CA PHE A 48 -124.67 -16.35 -27.50
C PHE A 48 -125.18 -15.11 -28.25
N ILE A 49 -124.28 -14.16 -28.57
CA ILE A 49 -124.59 -12.95 -29.33
C ILE A 49 -125.18 -13.32 -30.69
N GLU A 50 -124.62 -14.30 -31.40
CA GLU A 50 -125.16 -14.82 -32.66
C GLU A 50 -126.62 -15.27 -32.52
N SER A 51 -126.88 -16.08 -31.51
CA SER A 51 -128.22 -16.62 -31.26
C SER A 51 -129.23 -15.50 -30.97
N TYR A 52 -128.76 -14.44 -30.31
CA TYR A 52 -129.57 -13.27 -29.98
C TYR A 52 -129.86 -12.38 -31.21
N ILE A 53 -128.88 -12.18 -32.08
CA ILE A 53 -129.04 -11.42 -33.34
C ILE A 53 -130.06 -12.11 -34.25
N LYS A 54 -130.11 -13.45 -34.28
CA LYS A 54 -131.09 -14.22 -35.08
C LYS A 54 -132.55 -13.97 -34.68
N ILE A 55 -132.82 -13.57 -33.45
CA ILE A 55 -134.19 -13.42 -32.90
C ILE A 55 -134.65 -11.96 -32.75
N ILE A 56 -133.77 -10.99 -33.01
CA ILE A 56 -134.07 -9.56 -32.86
C ILE A 56 -135.00 -9.05 -33.98
N ASN A 57 -135.94 -8.15 -33.66
CA ASN A 57 -136.76 -7.48 -34.67
C ASN A 57 -136.14 -6.12 -35.03
N PRO A 58 -135.55 -5.95 -36.23
CA PRO A 58 -134.79 -4.74 -36.60
C PRO A 58 -135.60 -3.44 -36.55
N ASN A 59 -136.92 -3.54 -36.74
CA ASN A 59 -137.82 -2.39 -36.81
C ASN A 59 -138.27 -1.86 -35.44
N LEU A 60 -137.91 -2.54 -34.34
CA LEU A 60 -138.33 -2.19 -32.98
C LEU A 60 -137.15 -1.81 -32.06
N VAL A 61 -135.98 -1.58 -32.64
CA VAL A 61 -134.74 -1.31 -31.92
C VAL A 61 -134.47 0.19 -31.82
N ALA A 62 -133.87 0.65 -30.71
CA ALA A 62 -133.43 2.03 -30.55
C ALA A 62 -132.47 2.45 -31.69
N PRO A 63 -132.59 3.68 -32.25
CA PRO A 63 -131.80 4.11 -33.41
C PRO A 63 -130.28 4.05 -33.21
N THR A 64 -129.82 4.12 -31.96
CA THR A 64 -128.40 4.13 -31.57
C THR A 64 -127.82 2.73 -31.37
N LEU A 65 -128.65 1.68 -31.24
CA LEU A 65 -128.17 0.35 -30.86
C LEU A 65 -127.22 -0.26 -31.90
N GLY A 66 -127.55 -0.12 -33.19
CA GLY A 66 -126.72 -0.68 -34.28
C GLY A 66 -125.32 -0.04 -34.33
N GLN A 67 -125.22 1.26 -34.05
CA GLN A 67 -123.94 1.97 -33.99
C GLN A 67 -123.11 1.55 -32.78
N ASN A 68 -123.74 1.42 -31.60
CA ASN A 68 -123.06 0.99 -30.38
C ASN A 68 -122.51 -0.44 -30.52
N ILE A 69 -123.33 -1.37 -31.01
CA ILE A 69 -122.91 -2.76 -31.25
C ILE A 69 -121.78 -2.82 -32.27
N LYS A 70 -121.89 -2.07 -33.38
CA LYS A 70 -120.83 -1.99 -34.38
C LYS A 70 -119.51 -1.47 -33.79
N SER A 71 -119.58 -0.41 -32.97
CA SER A 71 -118.40 0.15 -32.31
C SER A 71 -117.70 -0.89 -31.45
N GLU A 72 -118.46 -1.59 -30.61
CA GLU A 72 -117.91 -2.64 -29.75
C GLU A 72 -117.36 -3.83 -30.54
N PHE A 73 -118.02 -4.29 -31.60
CA PHE A 73 -117.48 -5.36 -32.46
C PHE A 73 -116.12 -5.00 -33.04
N ASN A 74 -115.94 -3.76 -33.50
CA ASN A 74 -114.66 -3.30 -34.01
C ASN A 74 -113.59 -3.23 -32.89
N ASN A 75 -113.98 -2.85 -31.68
CA ASN A 75 -113.09 -2.88 -30.51
C ASN A 75 -112.65 -4.32 -30.19
N VAL A 76 -113.58 -5.28 -30.17
CA VAL A 76 -113.27 -6.71 -29.96
C VAL A 76 -112.27 -7.19 -31.01
N ILE A 77 -112.52 -6.93 -32.30
CA ILE A 77 -111.63 -7.35 -33.39
C ILE A 77 -110.23 -6.71 -33.24
N THR A 78 -110.17 -5.45 -32.83
CA THR A 78 -108.89 -4.74 -32.60
C THR A 78 -108.11 -5.38 -31.46
N HIS A 79 -108.77 -5.65 -30.33
CA HIS A 79 -108.16 -6.29 -29.18
C HIS A 79 -107.70 -7.73 -29.46
N LEU A 80 -108.47 -8.51 -30.22
CA LEU A 80 -108.07 -9.85 -30.67
C LEU A 80 -106.85 -9.81 -31.60
N ARG A 81 -106.82 -8.89 -32.58
CA ARG A 81 -105.63 -8.70 -33.43
C ARG A 81 -104.40 -8.30 -32.63
N THR A 82 -104.60 -7.48 -31.59
CA THR A 82 -103.53 -7.04 -30.69
C THR A 82 -103.01 -8.23 -29.88
N PHE A 83 -103.91 -9.05 -29.35
CA PHE A 83 -103.56 -10.28 -28.64
C PHE A 83 -102.73 -11.24 -29.54
N ILE A 84 -103.16 -11.44 -30.79
CA ILE A 84 -102.46 -12.30 -31.77
C ILE A 84 -101.07 -11.75 -32.15
N SER A 85 -100.93 -10.43 -32.30
CA SER A 85 -99.68 -9.81 -32.76
C SER A 85 -98.67 -9.53 -31.64
N ASN A 86 -99.11 -9.26 -30.42
CA ASN A 86 -98.27 -8.84 -29.29
C ASN A 86 -98.08 -9.95 -28.25
N ALA A 87 -97.78 -11.17 -28.70
CA ALA A 87 -97.37 -12.28 -27.86
C ALA A 87 -98.35 -12.64 -26.71
N ASN A 88 -99.65 -12.72 -27.01
CA ASN A 88 -100.66 -13.26 -26.10
C ASN A 88 -100.81 -12.51 -24.76
N GLN A 89 -100.70 -11.18 -24.77
CA GLN A 89 -100.91 -10.38 -23.57
C GLN A 89 -102.36 -10.51 -23.07
N ILE A 90 -102.54 -11.19 -21.93
CA ILE A 90 -103.85 -11.54 -21.32
C ILE A 90 -104.81 -10.34 -21.23
N ILE A 91 -104.30 -9.16 -20.86
CA ILE A 91 -105.07 -7.92 -20.73
C ILE A 91 -105.81 -7.57 -22.03
N SER A 92 -105.23 -7.85 -23.19
CA SER A 92 -105.90 -7.60 -24.48
C SER A 92 -107.09 -8.54 -24.68
N MET A 93 -107.01 -9.77 -24.18
CA MET A 93 -108.10 -10.73 -24.23
C MET A 93 -109.22 -10.38 -23.23
N GLU A 94 -108.86 -9.94 -22.01
CA GLU A 94 -109.82 -9.45 -21.01
C GLU A 94 -110.62 -8.26 -21.56
N ASN A 95 -109.95 -7.28 -22.17
CA ASN A 95 -110.62 -6.13 -22.79
C ASN A 95 -111.54 -6.55 -23.96
N ALA A 96 -111.15 -7.56 -24.74
CA ALA A 96 -112.02 -8.11 -25.78
C ALA A 96 -113.30 -8.72 -25.18
N ASN A 97 -113.17 -9.44 -24.06
CA ASN A 97 -114.31 -10.01 -23.34
C ASN A 97 -115.21 -8.95 -22.70
N ASP A 98 -114.64 -7.84 -22.20
CA ASP A 98 -115.43 -6.71 -21.69
C ASP A 98 -116.26 -6.04 -22.79
N CYS A 99 -115.67 -5.84 -23.98
CA CYS A 99 -116.40 -5.35 -25.16
C CYS A 99 -117.51 -6.33 -25.58
N LEU A 100 -117.25 -7.64 -25.56
CA LEU A 100 -118.27 -8.66 -25.84
C LEU A 100 -119.40 -8.64 -24.80
N ALA A 101 -119.08 -8.45 -23.52
CA ALA A 101 -120.08 -8.28 -22.47
C ALA A 101 -120.91 -7.01 -22.66
N ASN A 102 -120.32 -5.92 -23.14
CA ASN A 102 -121.04 -4.70 -23.51
C ASN A 102 -122.01 -4.93 -24.67
N ILE A 103 -121.62 -5.68 -25.70
CA ILE A 103 -122.51 -6.07 -26.80
C ILE A 103 -123.70 -6.88 -26.25
N MET A 104 -123.44 -7.85 -25.38
CA MET A 104 -124.49 -8.65 -24.74
C MET A 104 -125.42 -7.77 -23.89
N SER A 105 -124.89 -6.80 -23.14
CA SER A 105 -125.67 -5.84 -22.35
C SER A 105 -126.54 -4.95 -23.24
N PHE A 106 -125.98 -4.44 -24.34
CA PHE A 106 -126.71 -3.63 -25.30
C PHE A 106 -127.86 -4.40 -25.96
N LEU A 107 -127.61 -5.66 -26.33
CA LEU A 107 -128.62 -6.54 -26.91
C LEU A 107 -129.72 -6.88 -25.90
N THR A 108 -129.37 -7.17 -24.64
CA THR A 108 -130.34 -7.59 -23.61
C THR A 108 -131.17 -6.44 -23.04
N GLN A 109 -130.62 -5.23 -22.92
CA GLN A 109 -131.32 -4.07 -22.35
C GLN A 109 -132.16 -3.28 -23.35
N ASN A 110 -131.85 -3.32 -24.65
CA ASN A 110 -132.45 -2.42 -25.66
C ASN A 110 -133.16 -3.13 -26.82
N SER A 111 -133.55 -4.40 -26.66
CA SER A 111 -134.27 -5.12 -27.71
C SER A 111 -135.62 -5.67 -27.23
N TYR A 112 -136.64 -5.43 -28.04
CA TYR A 112 -137.90 -6.15 -27.92
C TYR A 112 -137.76 -7.48 -28.67
N ILE A 113 -137.44 -8.53 -27.91
CA ILE A 113 -137.39 -9.90 -28.43
C ILE A 113 -138.77 -10.25 -29.01
N LYS A 114 -138.81 -10.76 -30.25
CA LYS A 114 -139.99 -11.49 -30.71
C LYS A 114 -140.14 -12.72 -29.82
N LEU A 115 -141.03 -12.69 -28.83
CA LEU A 115 -141.56 -13.90 -28.20
C LEU A 115 -142.47 -14.62 -29.21
N GLY A 116 -141.86 -15.13 -30.27
CA GLY A 116 -142.42 -16.17 -31.13
C GLY A 116 -141.89 -17.51 -30.63
N LYS A 117 -142.74 -18.24 -29.89
CA LYS A 117 -142.60 -19.64 -29.45
C LYS A 117 -141.17 -20.20 -29.50
N ILE A 118 -140.53 -20.29 -28.33
CA ILE A 118 -139.35 -21.14 -28.10
C ILE A 118 -139.64 -22.53 -28.70
N ASN A 119 -138.95 -22.86 -29.79
CA ASN A 119 -139.06 -24.17 -30.42
C ASN A 119 -138.09 -25.12 -29.70
N THR A 120 -138.56 -26.27 -29.26
CA THR A 120 -137.87 -27.21 -28.34
C THR A 120 -136.65 -27.93 -28.94
N LYS A 121 -136.04 -27.41 -30.03
CA LYS A 121 -134.87 -27.99 -30.72
C LYS A 121 -133.56 -27.20 -30.52
N THR A 122 -133.58 -25.94 -30.10
CA THR A 122 -132.34 -25.12 -29.98
C THR A 122 -131.49 -25.43 -28.74
N ILE A 123 -132.08 -25.89 -27.63
CA ILE A 123 -131.33 -26.26 -26.43
C ILE A 123 -130.50 -27.54 -26.64
N PRO A 124 -131.04 -28.63 -27.23
CA PRO A 124 -130.27 -29.84 -27.53
C PRO A 124 -129.09 -29.63 -28.49
N ASP A 125 -129.22 -28.79 -29.52
CA ASP A 125 -128.14 -28.50 -30.46
C ASP A 125 -126.98 -27.75 -29.78
N LEU A 126 -127.28 -26.87 -28.84
CA LEU A 126 -126.30 -26.10 -28.06
C LEU A 126 -125.54 -27.02 -27.08
N ILE A 127 -126.25 -27.96 -26.43
CA ILE A 127 -125.64 -29.01 -25.60
C ILE A 127 -124.76 -29.93 -26.46
N SER A 128 -125.21 -30.33 -27.64
CA SER A 128 -124.46 -31.23 -28.54
C SER A 128 -123.19 -30.57 -29.09
N ALA A 129 -123.25 -29.28 -29.42
CA ALA A 129 -122.07 -28.49 -29.80
C ALA A 129 -121.09 -28.35 -28.63
N TYR A 130 -121.60 -28.16 -27.40
CA TYR A 130 -120.79 -28.16 -26.17
C TYR A 130 -120.09 -29.51 -25.96
N GLU A 131 -120.82 -30.60 -26.07
CA GLU A 131 -120.29 -31.95 -25.87
C GLU A 131 -119.22 -32.29 -26.92
N SER A 132 -119.44 -31.89 -28.19
CA SER A 132 -118.48 -32.11 -29.28
C SER A 132 -117.19 -31.31 -29.09
N ASN A 133 -117.27 -30.03 -28.73
CA ASN A 133 -116.08 -29.18 -28.54
C ASN A 133 -115.26 -29.61 -27.31
N ILE A 134 -115.91 -29.99 -26.22
CA ILE A 134 -115.23 -30.55 -25.04
C ILE A 134 -114.50 -31.84 -25.41
N LYS A 135 -115.15 -32.71 -26.19
CA LYS A 135 -114.56 -33.99 -26.62
C LYS A 135 -113.37 -33.79 -27.56
N GLU A 136 -113.47 -32.88 -28.53
CA GLU A 136 -112.34 -32.56 -29.43
C GLU A 136 -111.15 -31.94 -28.66
N SER A 137 -111.43 -31.09 -27.67
CA SER A 137 -110.39 -30.47 -26.82
C SER A 137 -109.69 -31.50 -25.92
N LEU A 138 -110.44 -32.49 -25.42
CA LEU A 138 -109.89 -33.61 -24.64
C LEU A 138 -109.08 -34.58 -25.50
N GLU A 139 -109.49 -34.85 -26.74
CA GLU A 139 -108.72 -35.69 -27.69
C GLU A 139 -107.42 -35.03 -28.17
N ARG A 140 -107.35 -33.68 -28.20
CA ARG A 140 -106.11 -32.95 -28.52
C ARG A 140 -105.06 -32.96 -27.39
N LEU A 141 -105.47 -33.25 -26.15
CA LEU A 141 -104.55 -33.38 -25.02
C LEU A 141 -103.90 -34.77 -25.01
N ASP A 142 -102.69 -34.88 -25.54
CA ASP A 142 -101.88 -36.10 -25.48
C ASP A 142 -101.27 -36.27 -24.07
N PHE A 143 -102.10 -36.75 -23.14
CA PHE A 143 -101.73 -36.98 -21.74
C PHE A 143 -100.49 -37.89 -21.61
N ALA A 144 -100.32 -38.87 -22.50
CA ALA A 144 -99.18 -39.78 -22.48
C ALA A 144 -97.85 -39.06 -22.76
N LYS A 145 -97.85 -38.08 -23.68
CA LYS A 145 -96.67 -37.24 -23.95
C LYS A 145 -96.31 -36.37 -22.74
N TYR A 146 -97.29 -35.74 -22.10
CA TYR A 146 -97.06 -34.89 -20.94
C TYR A 146 -96.59 -35.68 -19.71
N GLU A 147 -97.11 -36.89 -19.51
CA GLU A 147 -96.68 -37.79 -18.44
C GLU A 147 -95.21 -38.19 -18.62
N LYS A 148 -94.79 -38.53 -19.84
CA LYS A 148 -93.39 -38.82 -20.15
C LYS A 148 -92.46 -37.62 -19.96
N GLN A 149 -92.88 -36.42 -20.39
CA GLN A 149 -92.09 -35.21 -20.18
C GLN A 149 -91.96 -34.85 -18.69
N MET A 150 -93.01 -35.08 -17.90
CA MET A 150 -92.99 -34.87 -16.47
C MET A 150 -92.03 -35.85 -15.77
N GLU A 151 -91.98 -37.10 -16.23
CA GLU A 151 -91.03 -38.10 -15.74
C GLU A 151 -89.57 -37.75 -16.11
N ASP A 152 -89.31 -37.35 -17.37
CA ASP A 152 -87.98 -36.91 -17.82
C ASP A 152 -87.48 -35.67 -17.04
N ILE A 153 -88.38 -34.73 -16.73
CA ILE A 153 -88.07 -33.55 -15.91
C ILE A 153 -87.76 -33.96 -14.47
N ARG A 154 -88.55 -34.90 -13.91
CA ARG A 154 -88.35 -35.39 -12.55
C ARG A 154 -87.02 -36.14 -12.39
N GLU A 155 -86.66 -36.97 -13.36
CA GLU A 155 -85.37 -37.68 -13.35
C GLU A 155 -84.19 -36.69 -13.41
N LYS A 156 -84.25 -35.69 -14.29
CA LYS A 156 -83.22 -34.65 -14.36
C LYS A 156 -83.16 -33.80 -13.09
N TYR A 157 -84.31 -33.45 -12.52
CA TYR A 157 -84.36 -32.71 -11.26
C TYR A 157 -83.70 -33.49 -10.14
N SER A 158 -83.99 -34.80 -10.04
CA SER A 158 -83.38 -35.68 -9.05
C SER A 158 -81.86 -35.74 -9.21
N GLN A 159 -81.34 -35.87 -10.43
CA GLN A 159 -79.88 -35.87 -10.68
C GLN A 159 -79.19 -34.54 -10.33
N ILE A 160 -79.89 -33.40 -10.45
CA ILE A 160 -79.32 -32.08 -10.20
C ILE A 160 -79.40 -31.71 -8.71
N CYS A 161 -80.51 -32.06 -8.05
CA CYS A 161 -80.88 -31.49 -6.74
C CYS A 161 -81.07 -32.51 -5.61
N GLU A 162 -81.22 -33.80 -5.90
CA GLU A 162 -81.52 -34.81 -4.87
C GLU A 162 -80.34 -35.76 -4.67
N ASP A 163 -79.89 -35.86 -3.43
CA ASP A 163 -78.92 -36.88 -3.04
C ASP A 163 -79.66 -38.19 -2.74
N THR A 164 -79.19 -39.29 -3.30
CA THR A 164 -79.70 -40.66 -3.05
C THR A 164 -78.61 -41.52 -2.43
N GLU A 165 -78.97 -42.65 -1.81
CA GLU A 165 -77.99 -43.56 -1.17
C GLU A 165 -76.90 -44.07 -2.14
N GLU A 166 -77.19 -44.12 -3.45
CA GLU A 166 -76.26 -44.61 -4.48
C GLU A 166 -75.57 -43.49 -5.29
N LYS A 167 -76.08 -42.24 -5.23
CA LYS A 167 -75.60 -41.15 -6.09
C LYS A 167 -75.79 -39.77 -5.46
N VAL A 168 -74.70 -39.01 -5.41
CA VAL A 168 -74.65 -37.61 -4.98
C VAL A 168 -75.09 -36.71 -6.14
N SER A 169 -75.88 -35.68 -5.84
CA SER A 169 -76.38 -34.70 -6.80
C SER A 169 -75.24 -33.84 -7.36
N ILE A 170 -75.43 -33.34 -8.57
CA ILE A 170 -74.46 -32.45 -9.21
C ILE A 170 -74.25 -31.18 -8.38
N SER A 171 -75.29 -30.69 -7.71
CA SER A 171 -75.20 -29.51 -6.84
C SER A 171 -74.23 -29.74 -5.68
N THR A 172 -74.37 -30.86 -4.97
CA THR A 172 -73.50 -31.20 -3.83
C THR A 172 -72.05 -31.38 -4.28
N ILE A 173 -71.80 -32.05 -5.43
CA ILE A 173 -70.44 -32.21 -5.99
C ILE A 173 -69.81 -30.84 -6.32
N VAL A 174 -70.58 -29.90 -6.88
CA VAL A 174 -70.09 -28.55 -7.20
C VAL A 174 -69.75 -27.77 -5.94
N GLU A 175 -70.55 -27.88 -4.87
CA GLU A 175 -70.26 -27.24 -3.59
C GLU A 175 -69.01 -27.83 -2.93
N GLU A 176 -68.89 -29.15 -2.88
CA GLU A 176 -67.71 -29.84 -2.34
C GLU A 176 -66.45 -29.46 -3.12
N THR A 177 -66.51 -29.49 -4.46
CA THR A 177 -65.38 -29.10 -5.32
C THR A 177 -64.99 -27.64 -5.11
N LYS A 178 -65.96 -26.74 -4.94
CA LYS A 178 -65.71 -25.33 -4.65
C LYS A 178 -64.99 -25.17 -3.31
N ASP A 179 -65.43 -25.87 -2.28
CA ASP A 179 -64.82 -25.80 -0.95
C ASP A 179 -63.40 -26.37 -0.95
N GLU A 180 -63.15 -27.46 -1.68
CA GLU A 180 -61.81 -27.99 -1.91
C GLU A 180 -60.89 -26.98 -2.60
N ILE A 181 -61.35 -26.34 -3.67
CA ILE A 181 -60.59 -25.31 -4.40
C ILE A 181 -60.28 -24.12 -3.47
N LEU A 182 -61.26 -23.67 -2.67
CA LEU A 182 -61.06 -22.56 -1.74
C LEU A 182 -60.04 -22.90 -0.66
N ASN A 183 -60.06 -24.13 -0.14
CA ASN A 183 -59.08 -24.58 0.85
C ASN A 183 -57.68 -24.69 0.25
N GLN A 184 -57.55 -25.28 -0.95
CA GLN A 184 -56.26 -25.33 -1.65
C GLN A 184 -55.72 -23.93 -1.96
N ALA A 185 -56.58 -22.99 -2.38
CA ALA A 185 -56.18 -21.61 -2.63
C ALA A 185 -55.65 -20.92 -1.34
N LYS A 186 -56.27 -21.18 -0.18
CA LYS A 186 -55.78 -20.69 1.11
C LYS A 186 -54.41 -21.27 1.45
N GLU A 187 -54.22 -22.58 1.31
CA GLU A 187 -52.92 -23.22 1.57
C GLU A 187 -51.81 -22.68 0.65
N ILE A 188 -52.12 -22.46 -0.62
CA ILE A 188 -51.19 -21.85 -1.58
C ILE A 188 -50.83 -20.44 -1.12
N GLN A 189 -51.81 -19.65 -0.69
CA GLN A 189 -51.57 -18.29 -0.22
C GLN A 189 -50.70 -18.26 1.04
N GLU A 190 -50.95 -19.14 2.01
CA GLU A 190 -50.14 -19.25 3.23
C GLU A 190 -48.68 -19.60 2.91
N LYS A 191 -48.47 -20.58 2.02
CA LYS A 191 -47.12 -20.97 1.57
C LYS A 191 -46.45 -19.85 0.78
N TYR A 192 -47.18 -19.18 -0.11
CA TYR A 192 -46.66 -18.04 -0.87
C TYR A 192 -46.19 -16.92 0.06
N ASN A 193 -46.99 -16.58 1.07
CA ASN A 193 -46.63 -15.57 2.06
C ASN A 193 -45.35 -15.95 2.80
N ALA A 194 -45.23 -17.20 3.27
CA ALA A 194 -44.02 -17.67 3.96
C ALA A 194 -42.76 -17.66 3.09
N ILE A 195 -42.91 -17.91 1.79
CA ILE A 195 -41.78 -17.97 0.85
C ILE A 195 -41.36 -16.58 0.37
N CYS A 196 -42.31 -15.70 0.08
CA CYS A 196 -42.09 -14.49 -0.71
C CYS A 196 -42.36 -13.17 0.03
N ILE A 197 -43.12 -13.17 1.13
CA ILE A 197 -43.54 -11.94 1.81
C ILE A 197 -42.83 -11.84 3.16
N ASP A 198 -42.06 -10.77 3.33
CA ASP A 198 -41.44 -10.45 4.61
C ASP A 198 -42.52 -9.99 5.59
N SER A 199 -42.48 -10.51 6.83
CA SER A 199 -43.40 -10.05 7.86
C SER A 199 -42.97 -8.66 8.38
N GLU A 200 -43.89 -7.94 9.03
CA GLU A 200 -43.58 -6.66 9.66
C GLU A 200 -42.66 -6.80 10.90
N ASP A 201 -42.48 -8.01 11.41
CA ASP A 201 -41.52 -8.31 12.47
C ASP A 201 -40.12 -8.50 11.86
N GLU A 202 -39.18 -7.63 12.25
CA GLU A 202 -37.78 -7.67 11.78
C GLU A 202 -37.10 -9.04 11.99
N ASN A 203 -37.60 -9.85 12.94
CA ASN A 203 -37.05 -11.18 13.21
C ASN A 203 -37.66 -12.30 12.36
N GLN A 204 -38.67 -12.01 11.53
CA GLN A 204 -39.33 -12.99 10.66
C GLN A 204 -39.39 -12.49 9.22
N VAL A 205 -38.26 -12.62 8.53
CA VAL A 205 -38.15 -12.41 7.08
C VAL A 205 -38.48 -13.68 6.30
N SER A 206 -38.97 -13.52 5.07
CA SER A 206 -39.34 -14.61 4.17
C SER A 206 -38.15 -15.52 3.85
N LEU A 207 -38.43 -16.77 3.46
CA LEU A 207 -37.40 -17.72 3.01
C LEU A 207 -36.56 -17.16 1.85
N TYR A 208 -37.18 -16.42 0.93
CA TYR A 208 -36.46 -15.78 -0.18
C TYR A 208 -35.42 -14.76 0.29
N THR A 209 -35.82 -13.88 1.22
CA THR A 209 -34.92 -12.87 1.80
C THR A 209 -33.81 -13.53 2.62
N GLN A 210 -34.11 -14.58 3.39
CA GLN A 210 -33.10 -15.35 4.10
C GLN A 210 -32.05 -15.95 3.15
N ILE A 211 -32.48 -16.63 2.09
CA ILE A 211 -31.57 -17.24 1.10
C ILE A 211 -30.71 -16.17 0.43
N THR A 212 -31.29 -15.01 0.10
CA THR A 212 -30.57 -13.89 -0.51
C THR A 212 -29.51 -13.35 0.44
N ASN A 213 -29.88 -13.09 1.71
CA ASN A 213 -28.94 -12.64 2.74
C ASN A 213 -27.81 -13.67 2.97
N TYR A 214 -28.13 -14.97 3.06
CA TYR A 214 -27.10 -16.01 3.19
C TYR A 214 -26.16 -16.05 1.99
N LYS A 215 -26.68 -15.86 0.77
CA LYS A 215 -25.86 -15.80 -0.45
C LYS A 215 -24.93 -14.58 -0.44
N ASP A 216 -25.45 -13.41 -0.10
CA ASP A 216 -24.68 -12.16 -0.08
C ASP A 216 -23.63 -12.19 1.03
N ASN A 217 -24.00 -12.65 2.23
CA ASN A 217 -23.06 -12.87 3.34
C ASN A 217 -22.00 -13.90 2.96
N SER A 218 -22.37 -15.02 2.35
CA SER A 218 -21.40 -16.03 1.91
C SER A 218 -20.44 -15.48 0.85
N SER A 219 -20.90 -14.61 -0.05
CA SER A 219 -20.04 -13.94 -1.02
C SER A 219 -19.10 -12.93 -0.35
N SER A 220 -19.59 -12.21 0.66
CA SER A 220 -18.78 -11.29 1.47
C SER A 220 -17.70 -12.04 2.25
N ASP A 221 -18.08 -13.11 2.95
CA ASP A 221 -17.17 -13.98 3.70
C ASP A 221 -16.10 -14.58 2.79
N ALA A 222 -16.48 -15.02 1.59
CA ALA A 222 -15.53 -15.54 0.60
C ALA A 222 -14.50 -14.47 0.18
N ALA A 223 -14.92 -13.22 -0.01
CA ALA A 223 -14.02 -12.11 -0.32
C ALA A 223 -13.09 -11.79 0.87
N GLU A 224 -13.60 -11.80 2.10
CA GLU A 224 -12.79 -11.56 3.30
C GLU A 224 -11.75 -12.69 3.50
N ILE A 225 -12.14 -13.94 3.30
CA ILE A 225 -11.23 -15.10 3.33
C ILE A 225 -10.15 -14.96 2.27
N HIS A 226 -10.50 -14.53 1.05
CA HIS A 226 -9.51 -14.33 -0.02
C HIS A 226 -8.48 -13.27 0.36
N ASN A 227 -8.92 -12.12 0.88
CA ASN A 227 -8.01 -11.06 1.33
C ASN A 227 -7.09 -11.53 2.47
N LYS A 228 -7.63 -12.26 3.46
CA LYS A 228 -6.82 -12.82 4.55
C LYS A 228 -5.82 -13.87 4.04
N LEU A 229 -6.20 -14.69 3.07
CA LEU A 229 -5.28 -15.65 2.44
C LEU A 229 -4.17 -14.95 1.67
N GLU A 230 -4.47 -13.86 0.97
CA GLU A 230 -3.47 -13.05 0.28
C GLU A 230 -2.47 -12.43 1.27
N GLU A 231 -2.97 -11.88 2.38
CA GLU A 231 -2.13 -11.34 3.46
C GLU A 231 -1.23 -12.41 4.08
N ILE A 232 -1.78 -13.59 4.42
CA ILE A 232 -1.01 -14.71 4.97
C ILE A 232 0.03 -15.18 3.95
N THR A 233 -0.32 -15.26 2.67
CA THR A 233 0.60 -15.67 1.60
C THR A 233 1.79 -14.70 1.51
N GLN A 234 1.53 -13.39 1.61
CA GLN A 234 2.58 -12.38 1.63
C GLN A 234 3.46 -12.52 2.88
N GLN A 235 2.87 -12.69 4.07
CA GLN A 235 3.62 -12.88 5.31
C GLN A 235 4.51 -14.13 5.28
N VAL A 236 4.02 -15.24 4.69
CA VAL A 236 4.80 -16.47 4.52
C VAL A 236 5.98 -16.24 3.58
N LYS A 237 5.77 -15.49 2.49
CA LYS A 237 6.84 -15.12 1.55
C LYS A 237 7.90 -14.25 2.24
N ASP A 238 7.48 -13.22 2.97
CA ASP A 238 8.39 -12.36 3.72
C ASP A 238 9.20 -13.15 4.77
N LEU A 239 8.57 -14.14 5.41
CA LEU A 239 9.24 -15.03 6.36
C LEU A 239 10.26 -15.95 5.66
N GLN A 240 9.93 -16.47 4.48
CA GLN A 240 10.85 -17.26 3.66
C GLN A 240 12.06 -16.43 3.24
N ASP A 241 11.84 -15.21 2.74
CA ASP A 241 12.91 -14.29 2.35
C ASP A 241 13.80 -13.93 3.56
N PHE A 242 13.19 -13.70 4.72
CA PHE A 242 13.92 -13.49 5.97
C PHE A 242 14.74 -14.72 6.36
N TYR A 243 14.17 -15.92 6.26
CA TYR A 243 14.86 -17.18 6.56
C TYR A 243 16.07 -17.38 5.66
N ILE A 244 15.90 -17.19 4.34
CA ILE A 244 16.98 -17.26 3.34
C ILE A 244 18.06 -16.22 3.66
N LYS A 245 17.69 -15.00 4.03
CA LYS A 245 18.66 -13.96 4.39
C LYS A 245 19.47 -14.33 5.64
N VAL A 246 18.83 -14.82 6.70
CA VAL A 246 19.51 -15.14 7.96
C VAL A 246 20.36 -16.41 7.86
N TYR A 247 19.79 -17.47 7.28
CA TYR A 247 20.38 -18.81 7.29
C TYR A 247 21.03 -19.22 5.96
N GLY A 248 20.73 -18.54 4.86
CA GLY A 248 21.18 -18.88 3.51
C GLY A 248 20.32 -19.97 2.87
N GLU A 249 20.42 -20.10 1.55
CA GLU A 249 19.97 -21.31 0.86
C GLU A 249 21.00 -22.43 1.07
N ILE A 250 20.51 -23.66 1.20
CA ILE A 250 21.38 -24.85 1.19
C ILE A 250 21.79 -25.06 -0.27
N SER A 251 22.98 -24.59 -0.63
CA SER A 251 23.59 -24.92 -1.92
C SER A 251 23.98 -26.40 -1.96
N GLU A 252 24.07 -26.99 -3.16
CA GLU A 252 24.47 -28.40 -3.36
C GLU A 252 25.86 -28.73 -2.77
N SER A 253 26.67 -27.72 -2.44
CA SER A 253 27.99 -27.89 -1.79
C SER A 253 27.92 -28.00 -0.25
N GLY A 254 26.75 -27.78 0.36
CA GLY A 254 26.59 -27.79 1.82
C GLY A 254 27.09 -26.52 2.53
N GLU A 255 27.60 -25.52 1.78
CA GLU A 255 27.94 -24.20 2.34
C GLU A 255 26.68 -23.33 2.46
N LYS A 256 26.43 -22.83 3.67
CA LYS A 256 25.38 -21.86 3.96
C LYS A 256 25.93 -20.45 3.73
N SER A 257 25.27 -19.64 2.90
CA SER A 257 25.71 -18.29 2.58
C SER A 257 24.99 -17.19 3.37
N GLY A 258 24.23 -17.54 4.41
CA GLY A 258 23.44 -16.59 5.19
C GLY A 258 24.27 -15.70 6.11
N LEU A 259 23.66 -14.61 6.59
CA LEU A 259 24.28 -13.68 7.54
C LEU A 259 24.88 -14.38 8.77
N LYS A 260 24.28 -15.49 9.24
CA LYS A 260 24.85 -16.25 10.35
C LYS A 260 26.26 -16.75 10.05
N ASN A 261 26.48 -17.30 8.86
CA ASN A 261 27.79 -17.80 8.45
C ASN A 261 28.78 -16.65 8.22
N GLU A 262 28.33 -15.52 7.67
CA GLU A 262 29.17 -14.33 7.52
C GLU A 262 29.66 -13.81 8.88
N VAL A 263 28.79 -13.79 9.90
CA VAL A 263 29.18 -13.40 11.27
C VAL A 263 30.15 -14.40 11.90
N GLU A 264 29.93 -15.71 11.72
CA GLU A 264 30.87 -16.74 12.22
C GLU A 264 32.24 -16.66 11.53
N ASN A 265 32.26 -16.38 10.22
CA ASN A 265 33.48 -16.16 9.45
C ASN A 265 34.21 -14.88 9.90
N LEU A 266 33.50 -13.75 9.98
CA LEU A 266 34.07 -12.48 10.46
C LEU A 266 34.64 -12.61 11.87
N LYS A 267 33.98 -13.35 12.75
CA LYS A 267 34.49 -13.63 14.10
C LYS A 267 35.81 -14.42 14.02
N SER A 268 35.86 -15.45 13.18
CA SER A 268 37.06 -16.28 13.00
C SER A 268 38.22 -15.48 12.41
N GLU A 269 37.95 -14.62 11.41
CA GLU A 269 38.93 -13.70 10.83
C GLU A 269 39.44 -12.69 11.86
N LEU A 270 38.56 -12.15 12.71
CA LEU A 270 38.94 -11.20 13.75
C LEU A 270 39.81 -11.86 14.84
N GLU A 271 39.53 -13.10 15.20
CA GLU A 271 40.38 -13.88 16.11
C GLU A 271 41.76 -14.16 15.49
N ALA A 272 41.81 -14.55 14.21
CA ALA A 272 43.06 -14.76 13.48
C ALA A 272 43.88 -13.47 13.35
N TYR A 273 43.24 -12.35 13.03
CA TYR A 273 43.87 -11.03 12.96
C TYR A 273 44.43 -10.59 14.30
N LYS A 274 43.69 -10.81 15.39
CA LYS A 274 44.15 -10.50 16.75
C LYS A 274 45.40 -11.29 17.12
N GLU A 275 45.43 -12.58 16.79
CA GLU A 275 46.60 -13.43 17.05
C GLU A 275 47.80 -13.01 16.21
N GLN A 276 47.59 -12.64 14.95
CA GLN A 276 48.66 -12.13 14.09
C GLN A 276 49.23 -10.80 14.62
N GLN A 277 48.38 -9.84 14.98
CA GLN A 277 48.84 -8.58 15.57
C GLN A 277 49.66 -8.78 16.83
N LYS A 278 49.26 -9.75 17.67
CA LYS A 278 50.02 -10.07 18.87
C LYS A 278 51.44 -10.54 18.53
N LYS A 279 51.59 -11.42 17.53
CA LYS A 279 52.90 -11.88 17.06
C LYS A 279 53.74 -10.73 16.48
N ASP A 280 53.13 -9.88 15.66
CA ASP A 280 53.83 -8.74 15.05
C ASP A 280 54.33 -7.75 16.12
N ILE A 281 53.56 -7.51 17.17
CA ILE A 281 53.96 -6.68 18.32
C ILE A 281 55.10 -7.33 19.10
N GLU A 282 55.01 -8.64 19.37
CA GLU A 282 56.07 -9.38 20.06
C GLU A 282 57.39 -9.32 19.29
N GLU A 283 57.36 -9.55 17.97
CA GLU A 283 58.53 -9.43 17.09
C GLU A 283 59.10 -8.00 17.08
N TYR A 284 58.24 -6.97 16.98
CA TYR A 284 58.67 -5.57 17.03
C TYR A 284 59.38 -5.24 18.36
N ILE A 285 58.85 -5.72 19.49
CA ILE A 285 59.47 -5.51 20.81
C ILE A 285 60.86 -6.16 20.88
N GLU A 286 61.01 -7.39 20.36
CA GLU A 286 62.33 -8.05 20.32
C GLU A 286 63.35 -7.28 19.47
N VAL A 287 62.95 -6.84 18.27
CA VAL A 287 63.83 -6.05 17.39
C VAL A 287 64.27 -4.75 18.05
N GLN A 288 63.35 -4.04 18.73
CA GLN A 288 63.68 -2.79 19.42
C GLN A 288 64.62 -3.00 20.60
N LYS A 289 64.41 -4.07 21.39
CA LYS A 289 65.33 -4.42 22.49
C LYS A 289 66.75 -4.68 21.98
N ALA A 290 66.89 -5.53 20.95
CA ALA A 290 68.20 -5.84 20.37
C ALA A 290 68.90 -4.59 19.80
N THR A 291 68.13 -3.68 19.18
CA THR A 291 68.65 -2.41 18.67
C THR A 291 69.15 -1.50 19.80
N PHE A 292 68.40 -1.42 20.89
CA PHE A 292 68.77 -0.60 22.05
C PHE A 292 70.04 -1.13 22.74
N GLU A 293 70.13 -2.44 22.96
CA GLU A 293 71.31 -3.09 23.54
C GLU A 293 72.58 -2.81 22.73
N LYS A 294 72.48 -2.89 21.39
CA LYS A 294 73.59 -2.57 20.49
C LYS A 294 74.02 -1.10 20.61
N TYR A 295 73.07 -0.17 20.67
CA TYR A 295 73.35 1.26 20.80
C TYR A 295 74.03 1.59 22.15
N GLU A 296 73.59 0.94 23.23
CA GLU A 296 74.20 1.10 24.55
C GLU A 296 75.67 0.66 24.55
N GLU A 297 75.96 -0.49 23.91
CA GLU A 297 77.32 -1.00 23.80
C GLU A 297 78.24 -0.08 22.96
N GLU A 298 77.76 0.41 21.82
CA GLU A 298 78.49 1.35 20.96
C GLU A 298 78.83 2.66 21.68
N GLN A 299 77.89 3.21 22.45
CA GLN A 299 78.12 4.44 23.21
C GLN A 299 79.15 4.25 24.33
N LYS A 300 79.08 3.12 25.04
CA LYS A 300 80.03 2.78 26.10
C LYS A 300 81.46 2.69 25.56
N GLN A 301 81.65 2.10 24.38
CA GLN A 301 82.95 2.03 23.73
C GLN A 301 83.49 3.42 23.32
N THR A 302 82.62 4.29 22.82
CA THR A 302 82.98 5.65 22.38
C THR A 302 83.42 6.53 23.55
N ILE A 303 82.68 6.49 24.66
CA ILE A 303 83.01 7.22 25.89
C ILE A 303 84.40 6.84 26.42
N ASN A 304 84.70 5.54 26.46
CA ASN A 304 86.00 5.05 26.94
C ASN A 304 87.17 5.50 26.05
N LYS A 305 87.00 5.54 24.73
CA LYS A 305 88.02 6.03 23.80
C LYS A 305 88.26 7.54 23.94
N LEU A 306 87.20 8.33 24.05
CA LEU A 306 87.29 9.79 24.18
C LEU A 306 87.95 10.22 25.48
N LEU A 307 87.58 9.59 26.61
CA LEU A 307 88.18 9.88 27.92
C LEU A 307 89.66 9.48 27.98
N GLY A 308 90.02 8.31 27.45
CA GLY A 308 91.42 7.84 27.46
C GLY A 308 92.35 8.68 26.56
N GLY A 309 91.84 9.14 25.41
CA GLY A 309 92.60 9.90 24.41
C GLY A 309 92.72 11.40 24.72
N ALA A 310 91.67 12.04 25.22
CA ALA A 310 91.62 13.51 25.36
C ALA A 310 92.56 14.05 26.45
N THR A 311 92.69 13.39 27.60
CA THR A 311 93.47 13.92 28.74
C THR A 311 94.98 13.80 28.54
N ASN A 312 95.44 12.71 27.92
CA ASN A 312 96.88 12.43 27.77
C ASN A 312 97.50 13.06 26.51
N ALA A 313 96.74 13.17 25.42
CA ALA A 313 97.21 13.81 24.20
C ALA A 313 97.44 15.32 24.41
N ASN A 314 96.61 15.96 25.24
CA ASN A 314 96.63 17.41 25.42
C ASN A 314 97.87 17.89 26.23
N LEU A 315 98.25 17.18 27.29
CA LEU A 315 99.45 17.49 28.08
C LEU A 315 100.75 17.26 27.27
N GLY A 316 100.86 16.12 26.59
CA GLY A 316 102.05 15.80 25.78
C GLY A 316 102.24 16.76 24.60
N PHE A 317 101.15 17.14 23.93
CA PHE A 317 101.18 18.11 22.84
C PHE A 317 101.64 19.49 23.31
N SER A 318 101.15 19.97 24.46
CA SER A 318 101.54 21.28 25.01
C SER A 318 103.05 21.42 25.31
N TYR A 319 103.73 20.34 25.72
CA TYR A 319 105.18 20.34 25.95
C TYR A 319 105.99 20.33 24.65
N VAL A 320 105.50 19.61 23.62
CA VAL A 320 106.11 19.61 22.27
C VAL A 320 106.05 21.01 21.67
N GLU A 321 104.89 21.66 21.74
CA GLU A 321 104.69 23.01 21.21
C GLU A 321 105.53 24.05 21.97
N SER A 322 105.55 23.97 23.30
CA SER A 322 106.39 24.83 24.14
C SER A 322 107.88 24.67 23.86
N LYS A 323 108.37 23.45 23.62
CA LYS A 323 109.77 23.22 23.23
C LYS A 323 110.11 23.84 21.88
N LYS A 324 109.22 23.72 20.90
CA LYS A 324 109.42 24.22 19.53
C LYS A 324 109.49 25.76 19.49
N SER A 325 108.70 26.45 20.30
CA SER A 325 108.75 27.93 20.36
C SER A 325 110.10 28.46 20.88
N TYR A 326 110.78 27.70 21.75
CA TYR A 326 112.14 28.05 22.19
C TYR A 326 113.21 27.81 21.13
N ASP A 327 113.04 26.85 20.20
CA ASP A 327 113.99 26.67 19.09
C ASP A 327 114.10 27.93 18.22
N GLU A 328 112.97 28.56 17.91
CA GLU A 328 112.91 29.80 17.14
C GLU A 328 113.54 30.96 17.91
N THR A 329 113.24 31.05 19.21
CA THR A 329 113.80 32.07 20.11
C THR A 329 115.33 31.94 20.22
N ILE A 330 115.85 30.72 20.36
CA ILE A 330 117.29 30.44 20.44
C ILE A 330 117.98 30.83 19.13
N LYS A 331 117.39 30.51 17.96
CA LYS A 331 117.94 30.89 16.65
C LYS A 331 118.02 32.41 16.52
N PHE A 332 116.94 33.12 16.84
CA PHE A 332 116.90 34.59 16.78
C PHE A 332 118.01 35.22 17.64
N TRP A 333 118.10 34.87 18.92
CA TRP A 333 119.13 35.43 19.81
C TRP A 333 120.55 34.98 19.45
N THR A 334 120.72 33.81 18.83
CA THR A 334 122.01 33.38 18.28
C THR A 334 122.46 34.29 17.14
N ILE A 335 121.53 34.64 16.23
CA ILE A 335 121.82 35.56 15.13
C ILE A 335 122.16 36.94 15.68
N VAL A 336 121.37 37.49 16.62
CA VAL A 336 121.64 38.79 17.25
C VAL A 336 123.02 38.79 17.93
N PHE A 337 123.38 37.73 18.64
CA PHE A 337 124.71 37.57 19.25
C PHE A 337 125.81 37.61 18.19
N ILE A 338 125.70 36.82 17.11
CA ILE A 338 126.71 36.80 16.03
C ILE A 338 126.82 38.17 15.36
N CYS A 339 125.69 38.81 15.04
CA CYS A 339 125.67 40.16 14.47
C CYS A 339 126.32 41.20 15.39
N SER A 340 126.14 41.09 16.71
CA SER A 340 126.79 41.99 17.66
C SER A 340 128.31 41.81 17.71
N VAL A 341 128.79 40.56 17.68
CA VAL A 341 130.23 40.24 17.62
C VAL A 341 130.83 40.71 16.29
N LEU A 342 130.13 40.48 15.18
CA LEU A 342 130.53 41.02 13.87
C LEU A 342 130.52 42.55 13.86
N GLY A 343 129.56 43.19 14.54
CA GLY A 343 129.51 44.64 14.69
C GLY A 343 130.76 45.19 15.39
N ILE A 344 131.20 44.55 16.48
CA ILE A 344 132.47 44.88 17.16
C ILE A 344 133.63 44.77 16.18
N ALA A 345 133.72 43.66 15.43
CA ALA A 345 134.78 43.45 14.45
C ALA A 345 134.75 44.52 13.33
N CYS A 346 133.57 44.85 12.79
CA CYS A 346 133.41 45.87 11.76
C CYS A 346 133.84 47.26 12.27
N VAL A 347 133.40 47.68 13.47
CA VAL A 347 133.82 48.95 14.08
C VAL A 347 135.34 49.01 14.24
N SER A 348 135.96 47.89 14.62
CA SER A 348 137.42 47.81 14.74
C SER A 348 138.17 47.90 13.42
N ALA A 349 137.55 47.52 12.30
CA ALA A 349 138.12 47.62 10.98
C ALA A 349 137.96 49.02 10.34
N ILE A 350 137.05 49.87 10.85
CA ILE A 350 136.80 51.21 10.27
C ILE A 350 138.08 52.06 10.14
N PRO A 351 138.94 52.21 11.17
CA PRO A 351 140.17 53.00 11.04
C PRO A 351 141.12 52.45 9.97
N MET A 352 141.14 51.13 9.77
CA MET A 352 141.98 50.47 8.76
C MET A 352 141.44 50.69 7.33
N ILE A 353 140.12 50.58 7.14
CA ILE A 353 139.46 50.77 5.84
C ILE A 353 139.58 52.24 5.38
N LEU A 354 139.40 53.19 6.31
CA LEU A 354 139.57 54.63 6.03
C LEU A 354 141.02 55.03 5.70
N PHE A 355 141.99 54.12 5.80
CA PHE A 355 143.37 54.40 5.40
C PHE A 355 143.65 54.09 3.91
N ILE A 356 142.72 53.42 3.22
CA ILE A 356 142.88 53.08 1.80
C ILE A 356 142.44 54.30 0.97
N PRO A 357 143.36 54.99 0.24
CA PRO A 357 143.07 56.28 -0.41
C PRO A 357 141.89 56.20 -1.38
N LYS A 358 141.83 55.12 -2.15
CA LYS A 358 140.76 54.88 -3.13
C LYS A 358 139.37 54.69 -2.50
N VAL A 359 139.30 54.16 -1.28
CA VAL A 359 138.01 53.95 -0.59
C VAL A 359 137.46 55.27 -0.06
N ASN A 360 138.34 56.15 0.44
CA ASN A 360 137.94 57.48 0.91
C ASN A 360 137.38 58.36 -0.22
N GLU A 361 137.94 58.26 -1.43
CA GLU A 361 137.41 58.93 -2.62
C GLU A 361 136.04 58.37 -3.01
N TRP A 362 135.84 57.04 -2.98
CA TRP A 362 134.58 56.42 -3.39
C TRP A 362 133.42 56.74 -2.45
N PHE A 363 133.64 56.81 -1.13
CA PHE A 363 132.61 57.13 -0.14
C PHE A 363 132.46 58.64 0.15
N GLY A 364 133.21 59.52 -0.51
CA GLY A 364 133.09 60.98 -0.34
C GLY A 364 133.44 61.48 1.08
N LEU A 365 134.24 60.72 1.83
CA LEU A 365 134.66 61.02 3.20
C LEU A 365 135.97 61.82 3.30
N SER A 366 136.43 62.37 2.17
CA SER A 366 137.73 63.04 2.00
C SER A 366 137.93 64.34 2.81
N ILE A 367 136.92 64.79 3.56
CA ILE A 367 136.92 66.11 4.23
C ILE A 367 137.45 66.07 5.69
N TYR A 368 137.72 64.89 6.26
CA TYR A 368 138.14 64.82 7.68
C TYR A 368 139.53 64.25 7.97
N PHE A 369 140.24 63.69 6.98
CA PHE A 369 141.51 62.99 7.23
C PHE A 369 142.53 63.19 6.11
N GLN A 370 142.86 64.44 5.79
CA GLN A 370 144.12 64.73 5.09
C GLN A 370 145.19 65.09 6.12
N ASN A 371 146.30 64.35 6.06
CA ASN A 371 147.55 64.58 6.76
C ASN A 371 147.64 64.02 8.19
N THR A 372 147.80 62.70 8.31
CA THR A 372 148.41 62.10 9.49
C THR A 372 149.41 61.03 9.08
N ASN A 373 150.70 61.31 9.33
CA ASN A 373 151.71 60.26 9.46
C ASN A 373 151.20 59.22 10.47
N MET A 374 151.52 57.94 10.26
CA MET A 374 151.18 56.83 11.16
C MET A 374 151.79 57.06 12.55
N ASP A 375 151.11 57.84 13.37
CA ASP A 375 151.48 58.09 14.75
C ASP A 375 150.63 57.19 15.65
N TYR A 376 151.27 56.55 16.62
CA TYR A 376 150.62 55.65 17.58
C TYR A 376 149.49 56.37 18.34
N SER A 377 149.63 57.68 18.53
CA SER A 377 148.63 58.56 19.13
C SER A 377 147.28 58.58 18.38
N TYR A 378 147.28 58.45 17.04
CA TYR A 378 146.09 58.51 16.21
C TYR A 378 145.23 57.24 16.31
N ILE A 379 145.88 56.08 16.38
CA ILE A 379 145.20 54.79 16.60
C ILE A 379 144.51 54.82 17.96
N LEU A 380 145.21 55.30 19.00
CA LEU A 380 144.69 55.35 20.36
C LEU A 380 143.52 56.35 20.49
N THR A 381 143.63 57.52 19.86
CA THR A 381 142.53 58.52 19.83
C THR A 381 141.32 58.02 19.05
N SER A 382 141.55 57.29 17.94
CA SER A 382 140.47 56.68 17.17
C SER A 382 139.75 55.58 17.96
N MET A 383 140.49 54.75 18.71
CA MET A 383 139.91 53.74 19.61
C MET A 383 139.02 54.37 20.69
N ILE A 384 139.48 55.45 21.33
CA ILE A 384 138.70 56.20 22.33
C ILE A 384 137.44 56.80 21.71
N ARG A 385 137.53 57.38 20.50
CA ARG A 385 136.37 57.95 19.79
C ARG A 385 135.32 56.89 19.42
N THR A 386 135.75 55.67 19.10
CA THR A 386 134.85 54.53 18.78
C THR A 386 134.34 53.77 20.01
N LEU A 387 134.82 54.11 21.22
CA LEU A 387 134.49 53.42 22.47
C LEU A 387 132.99 53.32 22.79
N PRO A 388 132.16 54.36 22.56
CA PRO A 388 130.72 54.25 22.76
C PRO A 388 130.09 53.13 21.92
N PHE A 389 130.54 52.96 20.67
CA PHE A 389 130.04 51.90 19.79
C PHE A 389 130.45 50.51 20.28
N TYR A 390 131.69 50.32 20.74
CA TYR A 390 132.12 49.05 21.32
C TYR A 390 131.29 48.67 22.54
N ILE A 391 131.02 49.63 23.43
CA ILE A 391 130.19 49.40 24.61
C ILE A 391 128.77 49.00 24.19
N SER A 392 128.18 49.70 23.21
CA SER A 392 126.84 49.36 22.71
C SER A 392 126.78 47.94 22.14
N PHE A 393 127.72 47.54 21.29
CA PHE A 393 127.72 46.18 20.73
C PHE A 393 128.08 45.11 21.76
N ALA A 394 128.98 45.38 22.71
CA ALA A 394 129.32 44.46 23.79
C ALA A 394 128.12 44.22 24.73
N TRP A 395 127.34 45.25 25.03
CA TRP A 395 126.11 45.12 25.80
C TRP A 395 125.08 44.24 25.08
N ILE A 396 124.87 44.47 23.77
CA ILE A 396 123.98 43.63 22.95
C ILE A 396 124.46 42.17 22.93
N ALA A 397 125.78 41.93 22.83
CA ALA A 397 126.34 40.59 22.87
C ALA A 397 126.07 39.89 24.20
N ILE A 398 126.32 40.56 25.34
CA ILE A 398 126.07 39.99 26.67
C ILE A 398 124.57 39.72 26.86
N PHE A 399 123.72 40.67 26.48
CA PHE A 399 122.27 40.55 26.60
C PHE A 399 121.72 39.38 25.76
N ALA A 400 122.12 39.31 24.48
CA ALA A 400 121.74 38.22 23.58
C ALA A 400 122.26 36.86 24.07
N GLY A 401 123.48 36.82 24.62
CA GLY A 401 124.07 35.62 25.24
C GLY A 401 123.24 35.10 26.41
N ASN A 402 122.85 35.99 27.33
CA ASN A 402 122.01 35.62 28.47
C ASN A 402 120.64 35.10 28.03
N ARG A 403 119.95 35.81 27.11
CA ARG A 403 118.64 35.37 26.59
C ARG A 403 118.70 34.05 25.84
N ARG A 404 119.77 33.82 25.07
CA ARG A 404 120.02 32.53 24.43
C ARG A 404 120.20 31.41 25.46
N SER A 405 120.94 31.65 26.54
CA SER A 405 121.19 30.64 27.59
C SER A 405 119.92 30.27 28.36
N GLU A 406 119.08 31.26 28.65
CA GLU A 406 117.79 31.08 29.33
C GLU A 406 116.82 30.29 28.46
N ALA A 407 116.69 30.65 27.18
CA ALA A 407 115.84 29.92 26.24
C ALA A 407 116.30 28.46 26.06
N ARG A 408 117.61 28.21 26.03
CA ARG A 408 118.18 26.85 26.02
C ARG A 408 117.83 26.05 27.27
N ARG A 409 117.90 26.67 28.46
CA ARG A 409 117.52 26.01 29.71
C ARG A 409 116.05 25.60 29.69
N LEU A 410 115.15 26.51 29.30
CA LEU A 410 113.72 26.22 29.22
C LEU A 410 113.44 25.12 28.20
N GLN A 411 114.09 25.14 27.04
CA GLN A 411 113.96 24.07 26.05
C GLN A 411 114.37 22.70 26.60
N GLU A 412 115.47 22.62 27.36
CA GLU A 412 115.90 21.37 28.01
C GLU A 412 114.88 20.88 29.05
N GLU A 413 114.29 21.79 29.85
CA GLU A 413 113.22 21.46 30.79
C GLU A 413 111.97 20.91 30.09
N TYR A 414 111.51 21.55 29.00
CA TYR A 414 110.36 21.07 28.24
C TYR A 414 110.65 19.77 27.49
N ARG A 415 111.88 19.57 27.01
CA ARG A 415 112.30 18.30 26.39
C ARG A 415 112.27 17.16 27.40
N HIS A 416 112.65 17.42 28.65
CA HIS A 416 112.56 16.43 29.72
C HIS A 416 111.10 16.06 30.02
N LYS A 417 110.23 17.07 30.18
CA LYS A 417 108.79 16.89 30.39
C LYS A 417 108.13 16.12 29.25
N GLU A 418 108.43 16.48 28.00
CA GLU A 418 107.97 15.77 26.80
C GLU A 418 108.36 14.28 26.84
N THR A 419 109.61 13.99 27.20
CA THR A 419 110.13 12.61 27.23
C THR A 419 109.45 11.79 28.32
N ILE A 420 109.25 12.37 29.51
CA ILE A 420 108.54 11.72 30.62
C ILE A 420 107.09 11.43 30.23
N THR A 421 106.38 12.37 29.62
CA THR A 421 104.98 12.16 29.19
C THR A 421 104.88 11.09 28.09
N LYS A 422 105.84 11.04 27.16
CA LYS A 422 105.91 9.98 26.14
C LYS A 422 106.17 8.60 26.76
N ALA A 423 107.12 8.51 27.69
CA ALA A 423 107.42 7.28 28.43
C ALA A 423 106.21 6.80 29.24
N TYR A 424 105.50 7.71 29.93
CA TYR A 424 104.26 7.41 30.65
C TYR A 424 103.18 6.83 29.73
N ASN A 425 102.99 7.40 28.54
CA ASN A 425 102.02 6.85 27.59
C ASN A 425 102.40 5.44 27.10
N GLY A 426 103.70 5.19 26.89
CA GLY A 426 104.20 3.84 26.57
C GLY A 426 103.89 2.84 27.68
N TYR A 427 104.29 3.15 28.92
CA TYR A 427 104.05 2.28 30.07
C TYR A 427 102.56 2.13 30.43
N LYS A 428 101.76 3.18 30.27
CA LYS A 428 100.29 3.10 30.45
C LYS A 428 99.67 2.13 29.44
N GLY A 429 100.16 2.12 28.20
CA GLY A 429 99.75 1.15 27.18
C GLY A 429 100.09 -0.28 27.60
N GLU A 430 101.36 -0.53 27.94
CA GLU A 430 101.84 -1.87 28.33
C GLU A 430 101.17 -2.39 29.60
N ILE A 431 100.89 -1.54 30.60
CA ILE A 431 100.16 -1.93 31.83
C ILE A 431 98.68 -2.21 31.52
N GLY A 432 98.07 -1.48 30.58
CA GLY A 432 96.71 -1.73 30.12
C GLY A 432 96.51 -3.14 29.55
N ASP A 433 97.55 -3.68 28.92
CA ASP A 433 97.54 -5.01 28.30
C ASP A 433 97.86 -6.17 29.29
N MET A 434 98.16 -5.90 30.56
CA MET A 434 98.44 -6.93 31.59
C MET A 434 97.18 -7.47 32.28
N PRO A 435 97.15 -8.73 32.76
CA PRO A 435 96.03 -9.30 33.52
C PRO A 435 95.76 -8.55 34.84
N ASP A 436 94.47 -8.39 35.19
CA ASP A 436 93.94 -7.38 36.13
C ASP A 436 94.54 -7.34 37.55
N GLY A 437 95.17 -8.40 38.04
CA GLY A 437 95.52 -8.55 39.46
C GLY A 437 96.48 -7.51 40.06
N LYS A 438 97.24 -6.76 39.24
CA LYS A 438 98.18 -5.70 39.71
C LYS A 438 98.13 -4.40 38.88
N ARG A 439 97.17 -4.28 37.96
CA ARG A 439 97.11 -3.19 36.98
C ARG A 439 96.95 -1.83 37.64
N GLU A 440 96.06 -1.74 38.63
CA GLU A 440 95.71 -0.49 39.29
C GLU A 440 96.83 0.03 40.19
N GLU A 441 97.52 -0.86 40.92
CA GLU A 441 98.70 -0.51 41.74
C GLU A 441 99.85 0.02 40.87
N LEU A 442 100.11 -0.64 39.73
CA LEU A 442 101.16 -0.23 38.80
C LEU A 442 100.85 1.12 38.12
N LEU A 443 99.59 1.37 37.74
CA LEU A 443 99.17 2.67 37.20
C LEU A 443 99.29 3.78 38.24
N GLN A 444 98.98 3.50 39.51
CA GLN A 444 99.13 4.46 40.60
C GLN A 444 100.60 4.81 40.85
N GLN A 445 101.49 3.81 40.90
CA GLN A 445 102.94 4.03 41.00
C GLN A 445 103.47 4.81 39.80
N LEU A 446 103.04 4.46 38.58
CA LEU A 446 103.45 5.16 37.36
C LEU A 446 103.06 6.64 37.39
N MET A 447 101.86 6.96 37.86
CA MET A 447 101.38 8.34 37.96
C MET A 447 102.10 9.13 39.06
N GLN A 448 102.40 8.50 40.22
CA GLN A 448 103.22 9.13 41.27
C GLN A 448 104.63 9.44 40.75
N ASN A 449 105.27 8.48 40.07
CA ASN A 449 106.60 8.66 39.47
C ASN A 449 106.60 9.75 38.39
N LEU A 450 105.55 9.88 37.56
CA LEU A 450 105.42 10.97 36.60
C LEU A 450 105.36 12.34 37.30
N VAL A 451 104.58 12.47 38.37
CA VAL A 451 104.47 13.73 39.14
C VAL A 451 105.79 14.07 39.81
N GLU A 452 106.53 13.09 40.32
CA GLU A 452 107.85 13.30 40.90
C GLU A 452 108.88 13.73 39.84
N MET A 453 108.98 12.99 38.74
CA MET A 453 109.92 13.30 37.65
C MET A 453 109.64 14.64 36.96
N THR A 454 108.37 15.07 36.88
CA THR A 454 108.03 16.39 36.30
C THR A 454 108.35 17.57 37.23
N LYS A 455 108.51 17.33 38.54
CA LYS A 455 108.91 18.34 39.53
C LYS A 455 110.43 18.53 39.57
N GLU A 456 111.22 17.53 39.21
CA GLU A 456 112.68 17.64 39.21
C GLU A 456 113.19 18.52 38.05
N ASN A 457 114.04 19.50 38.36
CA ASN A 457 114.67 20.34 37.34
C ASN A 457 115.93 19.62 36.80
N PRO A 458 116.07 19.41 35.47
CA PRO A 458 117.22 18.73 34.86
C PRO A 458 118.60 19.39 35.14
N LYS A 459 118.64 20.59 35.73
CA LYS A 459 119.88 21.22 36.24
C LYS A 459 119.81 21.55 37.73
N LYS A 460 119.69 20.54 38.58
CA LYS A 460 120.36 20.59 39.89
C LYS A 460 121.82 20.16 39.66
N PRO A 461 122.83 20.97 40.01
CA PRO A 461 124.19 20.46 40.06
C PRO A 461 124.23 19.30 41.07
N ARG A 462 124.89 18.19 40.71
CA ARG A 462 125.43 17.28 41.70
C ARG A 462 126.64 17.93 42.36
#